data_AF-A0A6P4Y555-F1
#
_entry.id   AF-A0A6P4Y555-F1
#
_cell.length_a   1.000
_cell.length_b   1.000
_cell.length_c   1.000
_cell.angle_alpha   90.00
_cell.angle_beta   90.00
_cell.angle_gamma   90.00
#
_symmetry.space_group_name_H-M   'P 1'
#
loop_
_entity.id
_entity.type
_entity.pdbx_description
1 polymer ?
#
loop_
_entity_poly.entity_id
_entity_poly.type
_entity_poly.pdbx_seq_one_letter_code
_entity_poly.pdbx_strand_id
1 'polypeptide(L)'
;MAPRGSYTLTVMLSAADQKAGLQLSPPSHAVTVTSQPQMDILFTQFQAVVSGSVQCIESCSSVTLSLQRADQGGSLVHTQPEPSEGKTVNFSFNNVLPGKYTVTVQQEQWCWKEASLTVDIANSDIQGLVFIQTGFMLKCSLSHDISLHFSQDGNGRNVGSFDLKRGINKFCLAQPGVYHLTPKSCHQFESEVYTYNTSSPVVLTLTADHHLVTGTVVTPDRSDDLLATISTLPDGGSVQVTPEQTTPSP
;
A
#
# COMPACT_ATOMS: atom_id res chain seq x y z
N MET A 1 -59.05 -1.04 18.78
CA MET A 1 -58.92 0.42 18.57
C MET A 1 -58.30 1.01 19.83
N ALA A 2 -57.30 1.88 19.68
CA ALA A 2 -56.65 2.51 20.82
C ALA A 2 -57.54 3.64 21.39
N PRO A 3 -57.68 3.77 22.72
CA PRO A 3 -58.37 4.92 23.34
C PRO A 3 -57.74 6.27 22.98
N ARG A 4 -58.45 7.36 23.26
CA ARG A 4 -57.87 8.70 23.18
C ARG A 4 -56.67 8.83 24.12
N GLY A 5 -55.58 9.37 23.61
CA GLY A 5 -54.33 9.51 24.37
C GLY A 5 -53.11 9.67 23.49
N SER A 6 -51.97 9.91 24.13
CA SER A 6 -50.67 9.97 23.47
C SER A 6 -49.97 8.60 23.55
N TYR A 7 -49.43 8.16 22.42
CA TYR A 7 -48.78 6.88 22.23
C TYR A 7 -47.41 7.09 21.61
N THR A 8 -46.49 6.18 21.92
CA THR A 8 -45.22 6.04 21.21
C THR A 8 -45.26 4.75 20.43
N LEU A 9 -45.15 4.84 19.12
CA LEU A 9 -45.07 3.70 18.24
C LEU A 9 -43.61 3.36 17.98
N THR A 10 -43.26 2.10 18.19
CA THR A 10 -41.93 1.53 17.91
C THR A 10 -42.11 0.24 17.13
N VAL A 11 -41.27 0.01 16.12
CA VAL A 11 -41.23 -1.26 15.42
C VAL A 11 -40.21 -2.17 16.10
N MET A 12 -40.63 -3.37 16.49
CA MET A 12 -39.72 -4.37 17.04
C MET A 12 -39.01 -5.10 15.90
N LEU A 13 -37.68 -5.00 15.87
CA LEU A 13 -36.83 -5.70 14.92
C LEU A 13 -36.30 -6.99 15.57
N SER A 14 -36.10 -8.05 14.77
CA SER A 14 -35.46 -9.25 15.28
C SER A 14 -33.97 -9.02 15.54
N ALA A 15 -33.36 -9.82 16.41
CA ALA A 15 -31.92 -9.77 16.64
C ALA A 15 -31.13 -10.06 15.34
N ALA A 16 -31.67 -10.88 14.44
CA ALA A 16 -31.08 -11.17 13.14
C ALA A 16 -31.10 -9.92 12.24
N ASP A 17 -32.21 -9.18 12.21
CA ASP A 17 -32.32 -7.95 11.42
C ASP A 17 -31.38 -6.85 11.93
N GLN A 18 -31.34 -6.67 13.25
CA GLN A 18 -30.43 -5.69 13.88
C GLN A 18 -28.97 -6.05 13.60
N LYS A 19 -28.61 -7.34 13.71
CA LYS A 19 -27.28 -7.83 13.33
C LYS A 19 -27.02 -7.65 11.83
N ALA A 20 -28.05 -7.73 10.99
CA ALA A 20 -27.94 -7.44 9.56
C ALA A 20 -27.78 -5.94 9.25
N GLY A 21 -27.81 -5.06 10.26
CA GLY A 21 -27.72 -3.61 10.10
C GLY A 21 -29.05 -2.95 9.78
N LEU A 22 -30.19 -3.63 9.95
CA LEU A 22 -31.49 -2.97 9.82
C LEU A 22 -31.72 -2.06 11.03
N GLN A 23 -31.84 -0.77 10.74
CA GLN A 23 -32.22 0.26 11.71
C GLN A 23 -33.25 1.17 11.08
N LEU A 24 -34.21 1.66 11.87
CA LEU A 24 -35.29 2.51 11.38
C LEU A 24 -35.07 3.97 11.78
N SER A 25 -35.47 4.89 10.90
CA SER A 25 -35.46 6.33 11.10
C SER A 25 -36.87 6.90 10.82
N PRO A 26 -37.48 7.65 11.75
CA PRO A 26 -37.07 7.75 13.16
C PRO A 26 -37.26 6.40 13.89
N PRO A 27 -36.59 6.16 15.02
CA PRO A 27 -36.73 4.91 15.78
C PRO A 27 -38.10 4.75 16.45
N SER A 28 -38.82 5.86 16.61
CA SER A 28 -40.16 5.89 17.19
C SER A 28 -40.97 7.08 16.69
N HIS A 29 -42.29 6.94 16.66
CA HIS A 29 -43.22 8.04 16.36
C HIS A 29 -44.10 8.36 17.57
N ALA A 30 -44.22 9.63 17.91
CA ALA A 30 -45.19 10.11 18.88
C ALA A 30 -46.53 10.41 18.17
N VAL A 31 -47.60 9.77 18.62
CA VAL A 31 -48.92 9.76 17.97
C VAL A 31 -49.96 10.14 19.01
N THR A 32 -50.89 11.04 18.67
CA THR A 32 -51.96 11.43 19.60
C THR A 32 -53.31 11.06 18.98
N VAL A 33 -53.95 10.05 19.55
CA VAL A 33 -55.25 9.56 19.10
C VAL A 33 -56.32 10.48 19.67
N THR A 34 -57.00 11.20 18.79
CA THR A 34 -58.14 12.06 19.13
C THR A 34 -59.44 11.44 18.63
N SER A 35 -60.17 12.07 17.71
CA SER A 35 -61.41 11.54 17.11
C SER A 35 -61.24 11.03 15.69
N GLN A 36 -60.05 11.21 15.09
CA GLN A 36 -59.76 10.81 13.72
C GLN A 36 -58.59 9.82 13.69
N PRO A 37 -58.58 8.87 12.74
CA PRO A 37 -57.46 7.96 12.57
C PRO A 37 -56.20 8.72 12.14
N GLN A 38 -55.05 8.35 12.71
CA GLN A 38 -53.76 8.90 12.30
C GLN A 38 -53.19 8.02 11.18
N MET A 39 -53.09 8.57 9.97
CA MET A 39 -52.59 7.88 8.78
C MET A 39 -51.11 8.22 8.53
N ASP A 40 -50.48 7.48 7.62
CA ASP A 40 -49.16 7.81 7.05
C ASP A 40 -47.98 7.84 8.04
N ILE A 41 -48.03 7.01 9.09
CA ILE A 41 -46.89 6.79 9.97
C ILE A 41 -45.84 5.95 9.24
N LEU A 42 -44.72 6.57 8.87
CA LEU A 42 -43.67 5.95 8.06
C LEU A 42 -42.39 5.71 8.88
N PHE A 43 -41.91 4.48 8.86
CA PHE A 43 -40.54 4.15 9.29
C PHE A 43 -39.73 3.85 8.02
N THR A 44 -38.59 4.52 7.84
CA THR A 44 -37.66 4.20 6.75
C THR A 44 -36.43 3.50 7.30
N GLN A 45 -35.77 2.70 6.46
CA GLN A 45 -34.47 2.15 6.84
C GLN A 45 -33.44 3.29 6.87
N PHE A 46 -32.73 3.42 7.99
CA PHE A 46 -31.57 4.29 8.07
C PHE A 46 -30.44 3.73 7.20
N GLN A 47 -29.91 4.59 6.35
CA GLN A 47 -28.72 4.33 5.54
C GLN A 47 -27.84 5.57 5.62
N ALA A 48 -26.55 5.36 5.87
CA ALA A 48 -25.56 6.41 5.98
C ALA A 48 -24.84 6.63 4.65
N VAL A 49 -24.24 7.81 4.54
CA VAL A 49 -23.17 8.10 3.58
C VAL A 49 -21.83 8.03 4.30
N VAL A 50 -20.87 7.31 3.70
CA VAL A 50 -19.47 7.30 4.15
C VAL A 50 -18.64 8.06 3.13
N SER A 51 -18.03 9.17 3.53
CA SER A 51 -17.31 10.06 2.62
C SER A 51 -15.96 10.53 3.15
N GLY A 52 -15.13 10.98 2.23
CA GLY A 52 -13.78 11.44 2.53
C GLY A 52 -13.05 11.95 1.30
N SER A 53 -11.73 12.04 1.43
CA SER A 53 -10.84 12.49 0.37
C SER A 53 -9.62 11.58 0.21
N VAL A 54 -9.08 11.57 -1.01
CA VAL A 54 -7.77 10.98 -1.33
C VAL A 54 -6.85 12.11 -1.76
N GLN A 55 -5.66 12.16 -1.16
CA GLN A 55 -4.60 13.13 -1.46
C GLN A 55 -3.46 12.42 -2.17
N CYS A 56 -3.18 12.81 -3.41
CA CYS A 56 -2.13 12.23 -4.26
C CYS A 56 -0.97 13.20 -4.45
N ILE A 57 0.19 12.67 -4.80
CA ILE A 57 1.39 13.46 -5.10
C ILE A 57 1.24 14.17 -6.45
N GLU A 58 0.65 13.48 -7.43
CA GLU A 58 0.37 14.01 -8.78
C GLU A 58 -1.14 14.02 -9.05
N SER A 59 -1.69 12.93 -9.61
CA SER A 59 -3.11 12.79 -9.94
C SER A 59 -3.68 11.54 -9.28
N CYS A 60 -4.95 11.59 -8.89
CA CYS A 60 -5.67 10.45 -8.30
C CYS A 60 -6.49 9.64 -9.31
N SER A 61 -6.28 9.82 -10.63
CA SER A 61 -7.16 9.29 -11.68
C SER A 61 -7.30 7.76 -11.73
N SER A 62 -6.35 7.01 -11.17
CA SER A 62 -6.37 5.54 -11.13
C SER A 62 -6.77 4.96 -9.78
N VAL A 63 -7.22 5.78 -8.83
CA VAL A 63 -7.57 5.34 -7.49
C VAL A 63 -8.96 4.72 -7.47
N THR A 64 -9.07 3.54 -6.87
CA THR A 64 -10.35 2.92 -6.51
C THR A 64 -10.36 2.70 -5.00
N LEU A 65 -11.51 2.87 -4.34
CA LEU A 65 -11.70 2.51 -2.94
C LEU A 65 -12.66 1.35 -2.82
N SER A 66 -12.52 0.58 -1.75
CA SER A 66 -13.44 -0.50 -1.40
C SER A 66 -13.92 -0.35 0.04
N LEU A 67 -15.20 -0.61 0.27
CA LEU A 67 -15.83 -0.69 1.58
C LEU A 67 -16.22 -2.14 1.85
N GLN A 68 -15.69 -2.74 2.92
CA GLN A 68 -15.97 -4.12 3.30
C GLN A 68 -16.57 -4.17 4.70
N ARG A 69 -17.70 -4.87 4.85
CA ARG A 69 -18.35 -5.10 6.15
C ARG A 69 -17.68 -6.24 6.93
N ALA A 70 -17.52 -6.09 8.25
CA ALA A 70 -16.74 -7.05 9.06
C ALA A 70 -17.46 -8.37 9.42
N ASP A 71 -18.79 -8.40 9.47
CA ASP A 71 -19.59 -9.45 10.14
C ASP A 71 -20.26 -10.49 9.21
N GLN A 72 -20.37 -10.22 7.90
CA GLN A 72 -21.16 -11.03 6.96
C GLN A 72 -20.36 -11.58 5.77
N GLY A 73 -19.13 -12.07 5.99
CA GLY A 73 -18.29 -12.52 4.86
C GLY A 73 -17.96 -11.40 3.87
N GLY A 74 -18.11 -10.14 4.30
CA GLY A 74 -17.69 -8.94 3.61
C GLY A 74 -18.40 -8.67 2.29
N SER A 75 -19.62 -8.13 2.34
CA SER A 75 -20.14 -7.37 1.20
C SER A 75 -19.11 -6.28 0.86
N LEU A 76 -18.51 -6.42 -0.32
CA LEU A 76 -17.44 -5.58 -0.83
C LEU A 76 -18.06 -4.65 -1.88
N VAL A 77 -18.06 -3.37 -1.59
CA VAL A 77 -18.53 -2.33 -2.52
C VAL A 77 -17.33 -1.53 -2.97
N HIS A 78 -17.24 -1.24 -4.26
CA HIS A 78 -16.21 -0.37 -4.81
C HIS A 78 -16.79 0.99 -5.18
N THR A 79 -15.96 2.03 -5.06
CA THR A 79 -16.26 3.37 -5.56
C THR A 79 -15.00 3.98 -6.15
N GLN A 80 -15.18 4.92 -7.07
CA GLN A 80 -14.10 5.75 -7.59
C GLN A 80 -14.28 7.17 -7.05
N PRO A 81 -13.20 7.88 -6.75
CA PRO A 81 -13.30 9.29 -6.42
C PRO A 81 -13.93 10.09 -7.56
N GLU A 82 -14.56 11.20 -7.21
CA GLU A 82 -15.08 12.16 -8.17
C GLU A 82 -13.93 12.73 -9.01
N PRO A 83 -14.11 12.86 -10.34
CA PRO A 83 -13.12 13.46 -11.21
C PRO A 83 -12.76 14.87 -10.74
N SER A 84 -11.47 15.13 -10.55
CA SER A 84 -10.95 16.46 -10.23
C SER A 84 -9.58 16.62 -10.88
N GLU A 85 -9.27 17.84 -11.32
CA GLU A 85 -7.96 18.20 -11.88
C GLU A 85 -6.90 18.42 -10.78
N GLY A 86 -7.30 18.35 -9.51
CA GLY A 86 -6.44 18.58 -8.37
C GLY A 86 -5.75 17.33 -7.83
N LYS A 87 -4.79 17.57 -6.92
CA LYS A 87 -4.13 16.53 -6.12
C LYS A 87 -5.03 15.92 -5.04
N THR A 88 -6.25 16.41 -4.90
CA THR A 88 -7.23 15.95 -3.93
C THR A 88 -8.54 15.70 -4.61
N VAL A 89 -9.08 14.51 -4.38
CA VAL A 89 -10.35 14.03 -4.93
C VAL A 89 -11.22 13.54 -3.79
N ASN A 90 -12.53 13.73 -3.90
CA ASN A 90 -13.49 13.28 -2.89
C ASN A 90 -14.09 11.94 -3.29
N PHE A 91 -14.49 11.13 -2.32
CA PHE A 91 -15.20 9.87 -2.57
C PHE A 91 -16.40 9.74 -1.64
N SER A 92 -17.39 8.96 -2.05
CA SER A 92 -18.52 8.59 -1.22
C SER A 92 -18.98 7.15 -1.48
N PHE A 93 -19.44 6.49 -0.42
CA PHE A 93 -20.26 5.29 -0.44
C PHE A 93 -21.64 5.68 0.06
N ASN A 94 -22.65 5.50 -0.78
CA ASN A 94 -24.04 5.80 -0.44
C ASN A 94 -24.78 4.55 0.02
N ASN A 95 -25.90 4.75 0.70
CA ASN A 95 -26.82 3.67 1.11
C ASN A 95 -26.16 2.61 2.00
N VAL A 96 -25.24 3.02 2.88
CA VAL A 96 -24.48 2.11 3.75
C VAL A 96 -25.27 1.81 5.01
N LEU A 97 -25.48 0.53 5.30
CA LEU A 97 -26.18 0.11 6.52
C LEU A 97 -25.32 0.32 7.78
N PRO A 98 -25.94 0.49 8.96
CA PRO A 98 -25.26 0.39 10.24
C PRO A 98 -24.43 -0.87 10.39
N GLY A 99 -23.26 -0.71 11.00
CA GLY A 99 -22.29 -1.78 11.25
C GLY A 99 -20.84 -1.31 11.20
N LYS A 100 -19.93 -2.26 11.38
CA LYS A 100 -18.48 -2.04 11.32
C LYS A 100 -17.94 -2.36 9.93
N TYR A 101 -17.14 -1.44 9.39
CA TYR A 101 -16.59 -1.51 8.05
C TYR A 101 -15.12 -1.17 8.00
N THR A 102 -14.43 -1.70 6.99
CA THR A 102 -13.08 -1.29 6.60
C THR A 102 -13.14 -0.65 5.21
N VAL A 103 -12.66 0.58 5.11
CA VAL A 103 -12.45 1.30 3.85
C VAL A 103 -10.99 1.13 3.45
N THR A 104 -10.72 0.67 2.22
CA THR A 104 -9.37 0.40 1.72
C THR A 104 -9.15 1.08 0.38
N VAL A 105 -7.99 1.68 0.19
CA VAL A 105 -7.54 2.19 -1.11
C VAL A 105 -6.90 1.08 -1.94
N GLN A 106 -7.44 0.84 -3.13
CA GLN A 106 -7.06 -0.25 -4.03
C GLN A 106 -6.05 0.25 -5.06
N GLN A 107 -4.86 0.66 -4.58
CA GLN A 107 -3.76 1.08 -5.43
C GLN A 107 -2.42 0.68 -4.82
N GLU A 108 -1.98 -0.55 -5.12
CA GLU A 108 -0.80 -1.19 -4.53
C GLU A 108 0.54 -0.64 -5.06
N GLN A 109 0.51 0.04 -6.21
CA GLN A 109 1.71 0.62 -6.82
C GLN A 109 2.13 1.93 -6.14
N TRP A 110 1.35 2.42 -5.18
CA TRP A 110 1.66 3.61 -4.40
C TRP A 110 1.85 3.26 -2.92
N CYS A 111 2.58 4.13 -2.24
CA CYS A 111 2.71 4.07 -0.80
C CYS A 111 1.66 4.95 -0.16
N TRP A 112 1.00 4.43 0.86
CA TRP A 112 -0.06 5.12 1.59
C TRP A 112 0.35 5.29 3.04
N LYS A 113 0.03 6.45 3.63
CA LYS A 113 0.20 6.65 5.08
C LYS A 113 -0.59 5.57 5.85
N GLU A 114 -1.83 5.39 5.45
CA GLU A 114 -2.71 4.30 5.87
C GLU A 114 -3.47 3.84 4.63
N ALA A 115 -3.36 2.55 4.28
CA ALA A 115 -4.07 1.99 3.13
C ALA A 115 -5.50 1.56 3.47
N SER A 116 -5.81 1.43 4.77
CA SER A 116 -7.12 0.98 5.27
C SER A 116 -7.50 1.72 6.54
N LEU A 117 -8.78 2.09 6.65
CA LEU A 117 -9.39 2.75 7.82
C LEU A 117 -10.62 1.97 8.25
N THR A 118 -10.84 1.80 9.56
CA THR A 118 -12.03 1.16 10.11
C THR A 118 -13.03 2.20 10.60
N VAL A 119 -14.31 2.01 10.31
CA VAL A 119 -15.41 2.90 10.71
C VAL A 119 -16.54 2.09 11.34
N ASP A 120 -17.28 2.72 12.26
CA ASP A 120 -18.46 2.15 12.93
C ASP A 120 -19.65 3.08 12.68
N ILE A 121 -20.64 2.58 11.94
CA ILE A 121 -21.82 3.34 11.51
C ILE A 121 -22.96 2.96 12.45
N ALA A 122 -23.44 3.93 13.23
CA ALA A 122 -24.58 3.74 14.12
C ALA A 122 -25.85 4.36 13.54
N ASN A 123 -25.95 5.69 13.53
CA ASN A 123 -27.18 6.42 13.20
C ASN A 123 -26.92 7.77 12.51
N SER A 124 -25.72 7.97 11.98
CA SER A 124 -25.33 9.17 11.26
C SER A 124 -24.33 8.85 10.15
N ASP A 125 -24.16 9.80 9.24
CA ASP A 125 -23.13 9.75 8.20
C ASP A 125 -21.72 9.74 8.83
N ILE A 126 -20.77 9.15 8.10
CA ILE A 126 -19.35 9.22 8.42
C ILE A 126 -18.68 10.08 7.36
N GLN A 127 -17.96 11.11 7.81
CA GLN A 127 -17.32 12.08 6.92
C GLN A 127 -15.86 12.30 7.35
N GLY A 128 -15.05 12.84 6.44
CA GLY A 128 -13.69 13.28 6.76
C GLY A 128 -12.65 12.15 6.80
N LEU A 129 -12.92 11.00 6.20
CA LEU A 129 -11.87 10.00 5.96
C LEU A 129 -10.80 10.58 5.02
N VAL A 130 -9.53 10.30 5.28
CA VAL A 130 -8.42 10.82 4.47
C VAL A 130 -7.41 9.72 4.17
N PHE A 131 -7.19 9.45 2.89
CA PHE A 131 -6.10 8.61 2.40
C PHE A 131 -5.01 9.49 1.79
N ILE A 132 -3.77 9.33 2.24
CA ILE A 132 -2.65 10.18 1.82
C ILE A 132 -1.59 9.32 1.13
N GLN A 133 -1.34 9.59 -0.15
CA GLN A 133 -0.21 9.03 -0.88
C GLN A 133 1.10 9.63 -0.34
N THR A 134 2.03 8.77 0.03
CA THR A 134 3.35 9.15 0.57
C THR A 134 4.49 8.85 -0.39
N GLY A 135 4.24 8.08 -1.46
CA GLY A 135 5.24 7.78 -2.48
C GLY A 135 4.76 6.78 -3.52
N PHE A 136 5.72 6.25 -4.29
CA PHE A 136 5.57 5.25 -5.32
C PHE A 136 6.27 3.96 -4.90
N MET A 137 5.63 2.81 -5.10
CA MET A 137 6.09 1.52 -4.60
C MET A 137 7.11 0.88 -5.56
N LEU A 138 8.37 0.83 -5.14
CA LEU A 138 9.40 0.04 -5.80
C LEU A 138 9.40 -1.38 -5.24
N LYS A 139 9.13 -2.39 -6.08
CA LYS A 139 9.20 -3.80 -5.71
C LYS A 139 10.36 -4.48 -6.43
N CYS A 140 11.25 -5.10 -5.65
CA CYS A 140 12.42 -5.81 -6.17
C CYS A 140 12.41 -7.27 -5.74
N SER A 141 12.86 -8.17 -6.62
CA SER A 141 13.13 -9.58 -6.35
C SER A 141 14.63 -9.83 -6.49
N LEU A 142 15.29 -10.21 -5.41
CA LEU A 142 16.74 -10.26 -5.32
C LEU A 142 17.25 -11.69 -5.12
N SER A 143 18.30 -12.04 -5.85
CA SER A 143 19.00 -13.32 -5.65
C SER A 143 19.87 -13.34 -4.38
N HIS A 144 20.38 -12.18 -3.94
CA HIS A 144 21.31 -12.03 -2.81
C HIS A 144 21.03 -10.72 -2.06
N ASP A 145 21.62 -10.58 -0.87
CA ASP A 145 21.60 -9.34 -0.09
C ASP A 145 22.46 -8.27 -0.80
N ILE A 146 21.95 -7.03 -0.86
CA ILE A 146 22.63 -5.90 -1.50
C ILE A 146 22.35 -4.58 -0.78
N SER A 147 23.19 -3.58 -1.01
CA SER A 147 22.82 -2.18 -0.78
C SER A 147 22.45 -1.54 -2.13
N LEU A 148 21.19 -1.14 -2.29
CA LEU A 148 20.68 -0.56 -3.54
C LEU A 148 20.75 0.96 -3.45
N HIS A 149 21.69 1.55 -4.16
CA HIS A 149 21.81 2.99 -4.31
C HIS A 149 20.87 3.47 -5.42
N PHE A 150 20.29 4.66 -5.27
CA PHE A 150 19.44 5.22 -6.32
C PHE A 150 19.66 6.71 -6.54
N SER A 151 19.45 7.12 -7.79
CA SER A 151 19.45 8.51 -8.25
C SER A 151 18.28 8.77 -9.17
N GLN A 152 17.85 10.03 -9.26
CA GLN A 152 16.73 10.45 -10.13
C GLN A 152 17.25 11.37 -11.23
N ASP A 153 16.71 11.22 -12.45
CA ASP A 153 17.02 12.10 -13.57
C ASP A 153 16.68 13.57 -13.22
N GLY A 154 17.60 14.49 -13.53
CA GLY A 154 17.46 15.93 -13.26
C GLY A 154 18.08 16.42 -11.93
N ASN A 155 18.26 15.55 -10.93
CA ASN A 155 18.89 15.93 -9.65
C ASN A 155 20.36 15.48 -9.50
N GLY A 156 20.84 14.57 -10.36
CA GLY A 156 22.28 14.26 -10.57
C GLY A 156 23.09 13.75 -9.37
N ARG A 157 22.47 13.67 -8.17
CA ARG A 157 23.09 13.26 -6.92
C ARG A 157 22.46 11.95 -6.46
N ASN A 158 23.23 11.10 -5.79
CA ASN A 158 22.70 9.95 -5.07
C ASN A 158 21.61 10.45 -4.11
N VAL A 159 20.36 10.00 -4.33
CA VAL A 159 19.18 10.43 -3.56
C VAL A 159 19.04 9.60 -2.29
N GLY A 160 19.64 8.40 -2.25
CA GLY A 160 19.75 7.57 -1.06
C GLY A 160 20.19 6.14 -1.37
N SER A 161 20.12 5.29 -0.35
CA SER A 161 20.37 3.86 -0.43
C SER A 161 19.37 3.07 0.43
N PHE A 162 19.07 1.83 0.02
CA PHE A 162 18.31 0.86 0.81
C PHE A 162 19.12 -0.42 0.99
N ASP A 163 19.17 -0.96 2.20
CA ASP A 163 19.75 -2.28 2.43
C ASP A 163 18.69 -3.36 2.25
N LEU A 164 18.94 -4.25 1.29
CA LEU A 164 17.96 -5.19 0.77
C LEU A 164 18.38 -6.63 1.07
N LYS A 165 17.40 -7.48 1.34
CA LYS A 165 17.61 -8.90 1.61
C LYS A 165 17.27 -9.75 0.40
N ARG A 166 17.85 -10.94 0.31
CA ARG A 166 17.44 -11.93 -0.69
C ARG A 166 15.92 -12.15 -0.65
N GLY A 167 15.30 -12.25 -1.83
CA GLY A 167 13.86 -12.40 -2.01
C GLY A 167 13.14 -11.11 -2.38
N ILE A 168 11.86 -11.03 -2.04
CA ILE A 168 10.99 -9.91 -2.41
C ILE A 168 11.11 -8.79 -1.39
N ASN A 169 11.40 -7.58 -1.86
CA ASN A 169 11.49 -6.37 -1.06
C ASN A 169 10.59 -5.28 -1.65
N LYS A 170 10.16 -4.34 -0.81
CA LYS A 170 9.25 -3.23 -1.16
C LYS A 170 9.71 -1.93 -0.50
N PHE A 171 9.79 -0.85 -1.26
CA PHE A 171 10.23 0.47 -0.78
C PHE A 171 9.40 1.60 -1.37
N CYS A 172 9.41 2.74 -0.70
CA CYS A 172 8.66 3.92 -1.11
C CYS A 172 9.60 4.99 -1.64
N LEU A 173 9.44 5.32 -2.91
CA LEU A 173 10.10 6.45 -3.56
C LEU A 173 9.23 7.69 -3.39
N ALA A 174 9.78 8.75 -2.79
CA ALA A 174 8.99 9.93 -2.40
C ALA A 174 8.51 10.78 -3.59
N GLN A 175 9.23 10.76 -4.72
CA GLN A 175 8.95 11.62 -5.87
C GLN A 175 8.64 10.79 -7.13
N PRO A 176 7.80 11.30 -8.04
CA PRO A 176 7.58 10.67 -9.34
C PRO A 176 8.78 10.88 -10.26
N GLY A 177 9.06 9.92 -11.14
CA GLY A 177 10.02 10.08 -12.22
C GLY A 177 10.76 8.79 -12.57
N VAL A 178 11.86 8.96 -13.29
CA VAL A 178 12.76 7.88 -13.70
C VAL A 178 13.95 7.83 -12.74
N TYR A 179 14.15 6.64 -12.16
CA TYR A 179 15.21 6.34 -11.20
C TYR A 179 16.22 5.38 -11.80
N HIS A 180 17.50 5.65 -11.55
CA HIS A 180 18.62 4.76 -11.84
C HIS A 180 19.08 4.12 -10.54
N LEU A 181 19.09 2.80 -10.51
CA LEU A 181 19.33 1.98 -9.34
C LEU A 181 20.61 1.17 -9.55
N THR A 182 21.55 1.28 -8.62
CA THR A 182 22.86 0.62 -8.68
C THR A 182 23.01 -0.32 -7.48
N PRO A 183 22.97 -1.65 -7.68
CA PRO A 183 23.25 -2.59 -6.62
C PRO A 183 24.73 -2.54 -6.23
N LYS A 184 25.01 -2.55 -4.92
CA LYS A 184 26.34 -2.66 -4.35
C LYS A 184 26.39 -3.88 -3.43
N SER A 185 27.25 -4.83 -3.78
CA SER A 185 27.59 -6.00 -2.96
C SER A 185 28.88 -6.64 -3.49
N CYS A 186 29.26 -7.78 -2.94
CA CYS A 186 30.30 -8.65 -3.51
C CYS A 186 29.81 -9.49 -4.69
N HIS A 187 28.61 -9.24 -5.22
CA HIS A 187 28.10 -9.93 -6.40
C HIS A 187 28.04 -8.95 -7.57
N GLN A 188 28.37 -9.45 -8.76
CA GLN A 188 28.02 -8.79 -10.00
C GLN A 188 26.63 -9.24 -10.41
N PHE A 189 25.86 -8.31 -10.97
CA PHE A 189 24.50 -8.54 -11.43
C PHE A 189 24.44 -8.35 -12.94
N GLU A 190 23.39 -8.91 -13.55
CA GLU A 190 23.14 -8.84 -15.00
C GLU A 190 23.28 -7.42 -15.58
N SER A 191 22.97 -6.40 -14.77
CA SER A 191 23.17 -5.00 -15.11
C SER A 191 23.84 -4.23 -13.95
N GLU A 192 24.76 -3.32 -14.27
CA GLU A 192 25.33 -2.40 -13.28
C GLU A 192 24.32 -1.33 -12.84
N VAL A 193 23.40 -0.94 -13.74
CA VAL A 193 22.35 0.05 -13.48
C VAL A 193 21.01 -0.48 -13.99
N TYR A 194 19.99 -0.38 -13.14
CA TYR A 194 18.60 -0.70 -13.47
C TYR A 194 17.79 0.58 -13.51
N THR A 195 16.89 0.70 -14.48
CA THR A 195 16.00 1.87 -14.60
C THR A 195 14.60 1.53 -14.11
N TYR A 196 14.03 2.39 -13.29
CA TYR A 196 12.67 2.26 -12.78
C TYR A 196 11.86 3.53 -13.05
N ASN A 197 10.71 3.40 -13.68
CA ASN A 197 9.80 4.52 -13.97
C ASN A 197 8.54 4.41 -13.11
N THR A 198 8.30 5.38 -12.23
CA THR A 198 7.13 5.38 -11.34
C THR A 198 5.79 5.45 -12.09
N SER A 199 5.78 5.97 -13.32
CA SER A 199 4.58 6.04 -14.17
C SER A 199 4.29 4.73 -14.90
N SER A 200 5.21 3.77 -14.86
CA SER A 200 5.06 2.43 -15.46
C SER A 200 5.71 1.40 -14.53
N PRO A 201 5.12 1.19 -13.35
CA PRO A 201 5.75 0.39 -12.30
C PRO A 201 5.82 -1.08 -12.70
N VAL A 202 7.02 -1.65 -12.59
CA VAL A 202 7.30 -3.07 -12.83
C VAL A 202 8.07 -3.66 -11.65
N VAL A 203 7.94 -4.97 -11.45
CA VAL A 203 8.80 -5.67 -10.49
C VAL A 203 10.18 -5.83 -11.10
N LEU A 204 11.21 -5.28 -10.45
CA LEU A 204 12.58 -5.46 -10.87
C LEU A 204 13.15 -6.77 -10.32
N THR A 205 13.83 -7.53 -11.17
CA THR A 205 14.52 -8.76 -10.77
C THR A 205 16.02 -8.53 -10.91
N LEU A 206 16.76 -8.68 -9.81
CA LEU A 206 18.21 -8.53 -9.79
C LEU A 206 18.84 -9.87 -9.45
N THR A 207 19.29 -10.55 -10.51
CA THR A 207 19.99 -11.83 -10.41
C THR A 207 21.48 -11.60 -10.49
N ALA A 208 22.23 -12.14 -9.52
CA ALA A 208 23.68 -12.12 -9.54
C ALA A 208 24.16 -13.11 -10.61
N ASP A 209 25.08 -12.67 -11.47
CA ASP A 209 25.67 -13.48 -12.54
C ASP A 209 27.07 -13.97 -12.16
N HIS A 210 27.84 -13.16 -11.43
CA HIS A 210 29.16 -13.49 -10.92
C HIS A 210 29.31 -13.12 -9.45
N HIS A 211 30.29 -13.75 -8.81
CA HIS A 211 30.64 -13.52 -7.40
C HIS A 211 32.06 -12.97 -7.35
N LEU A 212 32.23 -11.80 -6.74
CA LEU A 212 33.54 -11.28 -6.42
C LEU A 212 34.12 -12.11 -5.26
N VAL A 213 35.28 -12.72 -5.52
CA VAL A 213 36.05 -13.45 -4.52
C VAL A 213 37.33 -12.68 -4.28
N THR A 214 37.50 -12.15 -3.06
CA THR A 214 38.74 -11.48 -2.63
C THR A 214 39.54 -12.41 -1.73
N GLY A 215 40.86 -12.43 -1.90
CA GLY A 215 41.79 -13.16 -1.03
C GLY A 215 43.06 -12.35 -0.80
N THR A 216 43.75 -12.63 0.30
CA THR A 216 45.03 -12.02 0.64
C THR A 216 46.08 -13.10 0.77
N VAL A 217 47.21 -12.95 0.07
CA VAL A 217 48.38 -13.81 0.21
C VAL A 217 49.41 -13.04 1.03
N VAL A 218 49.81 -13.60 2.17
CA VAL A 218 50.84 -13.02 3.04
C VAL A 218 52.07 -13.90 2.96
N THR A 219 53.20 -13.31 2.53
CA THR A 219 54.51 -13.98 2.48
C THR A 219 55.45 -13.38 3.53
N PRO A 220 56.38 -14.18 4.11
CA PRO A 220 57.38 -13.65 5.05
C PRO A 220 58.31 -12.62 4.39
N ASP A 221 58.64 -12.86 3.11
CA ASP A 221 59.52 -12.04 2.30
C ASP A 221 58.75 -11.44 1.11
N ARG A 222 59.19 -10.28 0.62
CA ARG A 222 58.61 -9.66 -0.58
C ARG A 222 58.85 -10.56 -1.79
N SER A 223 57.77 -10.92 -2.48
CA SER A 223 57.80 -11.68 -3.74
C SER A 223 56.96 -10.95 -4.78
N ASP A 224 57.55 -10.77 -5.96
CA ASP A 224 56.93 -10.07 -7.10
C ASP A 224 56.39 -11.05 -8.16
N ASP A 225 56.54 -12.36 -7.93
CA ASP A 225 56.24 -13.46 -8.87
C ASP A 225 55.09 -14.37 -8.41
N LEU A 226 54.27 -13.90 -7.46
CA LEU A 226 53.12 -14.67 -6.97
C LEU A 226 52.05 -14.85 -8.05
N LEU A 227 51.68 -16.10 -8.29
CA LEU A 227 50.56 -16.50 -9.14
C LEU A 227 49.56 -17.29 -8.31
N ALA A 228 48.30 -16.86 -8.31
CA ALA A 228 47.19 -17.60 -7.72
C ALA A 228 46.32 -18.19 -8.83
N THR A 229 45.99 -19.48 -8.72
CA THR A 229 45.07 -20.16 -9.63
C THR A 229 43.71 -20.28 -8.96
N ILE A 230 42.68 -19.71 -9.59
CA ILE A 230 41.29 -19.86 -9.18
C ILE A 230 40.66 -20.92 -10.08
N SER A 231 40.12 -21.98 -9.48
CA SER A 231 39.51 -23.10 -10.22
C SER A 231 38.03 -23.27 -9.86
N THR A 232 37.17 -23.48 -10.86
CA THR A 232 35.76 -23.82 -10.67
C THR A 232 35.57 -25.34 -10.62
N LEU A 233 34.75 -25.81 -9.68
CA LEU A 233 34.33 -27.21 -9.58
C LEU A 233 32.82 -27.28 -9.83
N PRO A 234 32.32 -28.29 -10.57
CA PRO A 234 33.01 -29.46 -11.11
C PRO A 234 33.63 -29.26 -12.51
N ASP A 235 33.35 -28.16 -13.19
CA ASP A 235 33.63 -27.98 -14.63
C ASP A 235 35.11 -27.72 -14.98
N GLY A 236 35.98 -27.57 -13.98
CA GLY A 236 37.44 -27.55 -14.14
C GLY A 236 38.02 -26.30 -14.82
N GLY A 237 37.22 -25.25 -15.02
CA GLY A 237 37.71 -23.97 -15.51
C GLY A 237 38.71 -23.39 -14.52
N SER A 238 39.83 -22.83 -15.01
CA SER A 238 40.79 -22.15 -14.15
C SER A 238 41.28 -20.84 -14.76
N VAL A 239 41.54 -19.87 -13.89
CA VAL A 239 42.12 -18.57 -14.24
C VAL A 239 43.29 -18.28 -13.31
N GLN A 240 44.39 -17.78 -13.87
CA GLN A 240 45.53 -17.29 -13.09
C GLN A 240 45.39 -15.79 -12.85
N VAL A 241 45.62 -15.38 -11.62
CA VAL A 241 45.60 -13.97 -11.20
C VAL A 241 46.88 -13.63 -10.45
N THR A 242 47.35 -12.40 -10.62
CA THR A 242 48.48 -11.84 -9.88
C THR A 242 47.96 -10.89 -8.81
N PRO A 243 48.39 -11.01 -7.54
CA PRO A 243 47.96 -10.10 -6.47
C PRO A 243 48.41 -8.65 -6.74
N GLU A 244 47.54 -7.68 -6.49
CA GLU A 244 47.91 -6.27 -6.52
C GLU A 244 48.71 -5.93 -5.25
N GLN A 245 49.97 -5.52 -5.39
CA GLN A 245 50.84 -5.21 -4.25
C GLN A 245 50.41 -3.89 -3.58
N THR A 246 49.88 -4.00 -2.36
CA THR A 246 49.67 -2.83 -1.49
C THR A 246 50.81 -2.74 -0.48
N THR A 247 51.57 -1.64 -0.53
CA THR A 247 52.55 -1.33 0.51
C THR A 247 51.81 -0.79 1.73
N PRO A 248 52.09 -1.27 2.96
CA PRO A 248 51.52 -0.65 4.16
C PRO A 248 51.95 0.82 4.19
N SER A 249 50.99 1.74 4.38
CA SER A 249 51.32 3.14 4.60
C SER A 249 52.14 3.28 5.90
N PRO A 250 53.16 4.17 5.91
CA PRO A 250 54.07 4.34 7.05
C PRO A 250 53.38 4.88 8.30
#